data_AF-A0A7C5KJE2-F1
#
_entry.id   AF-A0A7C5KJE2-F1
#
_cell.length_a   1.000
_cell.length_b   1.000
_cell.length_c   1.000
_cell.angle_alpha   90.00
_cell.angle_beta   90.00
_cell.angle_gamma   90.00
#
_symmetry.space_group_name_H-M   'P 1'
#
loop_
_entity.id
_entity.type
_entity.pdbx_description
1 polymer ?
#
loop_
_entity_poly.entity_id
_entity_poly.type
_entity_poly.pdbx_seq_one_letter_code
_entity_poly.pdbx_strand_id
1 'polypeptide(L)'
;MEGLNFLSGKKPFRGDLGVIDLRGRLEKVELEFFDQEGKPLDFYHPRRPVQVEGVPETVLRKEGNRISFLKRRGEILELRVSVKGFKKKKITLRGTGGKVVLERG
;
A
#
# COMPACT_ATOMS: atom_id res chain seq x y z
N MET A 1 14.25 22.38 -39.22
CA MET A 1 13.45 21.53 -38.32
C MET A 1 13.78 21.96 -36.90
N GLU A 2 13.29 23.11 -36.42
CA GLU A 2 11.90 23.40 -36.01
C GLU A 2 11.39 22.31 -35.05
N GLY A 3 11.00 22.56 -33.80
CA GLY A 3 10.75 23.77 -33.03
C GLY A 3 9.94 23.35 -31.81
N LEU A 4 10.22 23.93 -30.64
CA LEU A 4 9.40 23.81 -29.43
C LEU A 4 7.96 24.26 -29.75
N ASN A 5 7.00 23.32 -29.76
CA ASN A 5 5.58 23.65 -29.77
C ASN A 5 4.98 23.40 -28.39
N PHE A 6 5.03 24.45 -27.56
CA PHE A 6 4.11 24.59 -26.43
C PHE A 6 2.74 24.97 -26.99
N LEU A 7 1.84 23.99 -27.10
CA LEU A 7 0.41 24.28 -27.20
C LEU A 7 -0.18 24.31 -25.78
N SER A 8 -0.38 25.53 -25.29
CA SER A 8 -1.21 25.81 -24.13
C SER A 8 -2.67 25.48 -24.44
N GLY A 9 -3.23 24.48 -23.76
CA GLY A 9 -4.66 24.22 -23.80
C GLY A 9 -5.07 22.91 -23.13
N LYS A 10 -5.60 23.02 -21.90
CA LYS A 10 -6.23 21.99 -21.03
C LYS A 10 -5.29 21.22 -20.07
N LYS A 11 -5.52 21.46 -18.77
CA LYS A 11 -5.05 20.68 -17.59
C LYS A 11 -5.53 19.20 -17.65
N PRO A 12 -5.02 18.30 -16.78
CA PRO A 12 -3.71 17.66 -16.78
C PRO A 12 -3.87 16.14 -16.97
N PHE A 13 -3.10 15.49 -17.84
CA PHE A 13 -2.96 14.03 -17.77
C PHE A 13 -1.72 13.68 -16.95
N ARG A 14 -1.96 12.94 -15.86
CA ARG A 14 -0.99 12.45 -14.87
C ARG A 14 0.20 11.79 -15.56
N GLY A 15 1.40 12.22 -15.16
CA GLY A 15 2.67 11.79 -15.72
C GLY A 15 2.88 10.28 -15.72
N ASP A 16 3.48 9.82 -16.81
CA ASP A 16 4.53 8.82 -16.85
C ASP A 16 4.32 7.56 -15.99
N LEU A 17 3.24 6.83 -16.27
CA LEU A 17 3.25 5.38 -16.14
C LEU A 17 4.03 4.80 -17.33
N GLY A 18 5.34 5.07 -17.32
CA GLY A 18 6.29 4.44 -18.23
C GLY A 18 6.23 2.92 -18.06
N VAL A 19 5.70 2.26 -19.08
CA VAL A 19 6.06 0.90 -19.51
C VAL A 19 6.12 -0.13 -18.36
N ILE A 20 4.96 -0.61 -17.90
CA ILE A 20 4.90 -1.91 -17.22
C ILE A 20 4.38 -2.94 -18.22
N ASP A 21 5.29 -3.79 -18.66
CA ASP A 21 5.09 -4.94 -19.54
C ASP A 21 3.89 -5.80 -19.10
N LEU A 22 2.94 -5.98 -20.03
CA LEU A 22 1.61 -6.58 -19.89
C LEU A 22 1.62 -8.12 -19.91
N ARG A 23 2.57 -8.78 -19.23
CA ARG A 23 2.61 -10.27 -19.13
C ARG A 23 2.29 -10.85 -17.75
N GLY A 24 1.89 -10.01 -16.80
CA GLY A 24 1.30 -10.43 -15.53
C GLY A 24 0.43 -9.31 -14.97
N ARG A 25 -0.89 -9.44 -15.06
CA ARG A 25 -1.85 -8.39 -14.64
C ARG A 25 -1.59 -8.02 -13.17
N LEU A 26 -1.14 -6.79 -12.91
CA LEU A 26 -1.01 -6.27 -11.54
C LEU A 26 -2.39 -5.93 -10.98
N GLU A 27 -2.56 -6.04 -9.67
CA GLU A 27 -3.75 -5.62 -8.95
C GLU A 27 -3.38 -4.71 -7.77
N LYS A 28 -4.22 -3.71 -7.51
CA LYS A 28 -4.07 -2.81 -6.38
C LYS A 28 -4.54 -3.51 -5.11
N VAL A 29 -3.69 -3.53 -4.10
CA VAL A 29 -3.99 -3.97 -2.75
C VAL A 29 -4.18 -2.77 -1.84
N GLU A 30 -5.17 -2.84 -0.96
CA GLU A 30 -5.38 -1.84 0.09
C GLU A 30 -5.65 -2.49 1.46
N LEU A 31 -4.80 -2.19 2.44
CA LEU A 31 -4.94 -2.70 3.81
C LEU A 31 -5.09 -1.56 4.80
N GLU A 32 -5.97 -1.75 5.77
CA GLU A 32 -6.20 -0.81 6.87
C GLU A 32 -5.96 -1.48 8.22
N PHE A 33 -5.29 -0.78 9.13
CA PHE A 33 -4.84 -1.32 10.41
C PHE A 33 -5.61 -0.73 11.57
N PHE A 34 -6.08 -1.59 12.47
CA PHE A 34 -6.88 -1.23 13.64
C PHE A 34 -6.48 -2.06 14.85
N ASP A 35 -6.77 -1.56 16.04
CA ASP A 35 -6.80 -2.40 17.24
C ASP A 35 -8.14 -3.14 17.40
N GLN A 36 -8.20 -4.02 18.40
CA GLN A 36 -9.41 -4.79 18.74
C GLN A 36 -10.60 -3.90 19.15
N GLU A 37 -10.36 -2.67 19.61
CA GLU A 37 -11.41 -1.69 19.92
C GLU A 37 -11.89 -0.94 18.66
N GLY A 38 -11.30 -1.22 17.50
CA GLY A 38 -11.61 -0.54 16.24
C GLY A 38 -10.94 0.82 16.07
N LYS A 39 -9.99 1.20 16.93
CA LYS A 39 -9.22 2.45 16.77
C LYS A 39 -8.15 2.27 15.69
N PRO A 40 -7.96 3.26 14.80
CA PRO A 40 -6.96 3.17 13.73
C PRO A 40 -5.53 3.13 14.30
N LEU A 41 -4.69 2.28 13.72
CA LEU A 41 -3.26 2.20 14.03
C LEU A 41 -2.47 2.89 12.93
N ASP A 42 -1.85 4.02 13.25
CA ASP A 42 -1.23 4.91 12.27
C ASP A 42 0.23 4.53 11.96
N PHE A 43 0.60 4.59 10.68
CA PHE A 43 1.97 4.42 10.19
C PHE A 43 2.94 5.49 10.71
N TYR A 44 2.44 6.68 11.01
CA TYR A 44 3.21 7.85 11.43
C TYR A 44 3.09 8.14 12.92
N HIS A 45 2.47 7.25 13.71
CA HIS A 45 2.34 7.47 15.15
C HIS A 45 3.73 7.56 15.81
N PRO A 46 4.04 8.62 16.57
CA PRO A 46 5.42 8.92 17.01
C PRO A 46 6.04 7.84 17.92
N ARG A 47 5.21 7.14 18.71
CA ARG A 47 5.66 6.10 19.67
C ARG A 47 5.35 4.65 19.29
N ARG A 48 4.44 4.44 18.35
CA ARG A 48 3.89 3.12 18.00
C ARG A 48 3.50 3.07 16.53
N PRO A 49 4.44 3.35 15.60
CA PRO A 49 4.13 3.30 14.18
C PRO A 49 3.81 1.87 13.76
N VAL A 50 2.90 1.72 12.80
CA VAL A 50 2.68 0.45 12.11
C VAL A 50 3.88 0.12 11.23
N GLN A 51 4.48 -1.03 11.49
CA GLN A 51 5.54 -1.59 10.67
C GLN A 51 5.02 -2.82 9.93
N VAL A 52 5.17 -2.84 8.60
CA VAL A 52 4.76 -3.96 7.74
C VAL A 52 5.96 -4.41 6.93
N GLU A 53 6.35 -5.66 7.13
CA GLU A 53 7.38 -6.36 6.35
C GLU A 53 6.72 -7.24 5.29
N GLY A 54 7.45 -7.53 4.20
CA GLY A 54 6.96 -8.36 3.09
C GLY A 54 6.09 -7.60 2.08
N VAL A 55 5.98 -6.27 2.21
CA VAL A 55 5.30 -5.43 1.21
C VAL A 55 6.19 -5.33 -0.04
N PRO A 56 5.64 -5.46 -1.25
CA PRO A 56 6.37 -5.23 -2.50
C PRO A 56 6.98 -3.83 -2.57
N GLU A 57 8.05 -3.66 -3.36
CA GLU A 57 8.67 -2.35 -3.62
C GLU A 57 7.71 -1.35 -4.29
N THR A 58 6.67 -1.87 -4.95
CA THR A 58 5.58 -1.13 -5.60
C THR A 58 4.56 -0.57 -4.60
N VAL A 59 5.01 0.03 -3.50
CA VAL A 59 4.15 0.78 -2.58
C VAL A 59 3.68 2.06 -3.25
N LEU A 60 2.37 2.20 -3.41
CA LEU A 60 1.76 3.39 -4.01
C LEU A 60 1.57 4.51 -2.99
N ARG A 61 1.14 4.15 -1.76
CA ARG A 61 0.83 5.13 -0.70
C ARG A 61 0.80 4.49 0.69
N LYS A 62 1.28 5.22 1.70
CA LYS A 62 0.99 5.02 3.13
C LYS A 62 0.34 6.29 3.67
N GLU A 63 -0.86 6.20 4.22
CA GLU A 63 -1.64 7.36 4.70
C GLU A 63 -2.43 6.96 5.95
N GLY A 64 -2.20 7.65 7.07
CA GLY A 64 -2.83 7.34 8.35
C GLY A 64 -2.63 5.88 8.73
N ASN A 65 -3.72 5.13 8.81
CA ASN A 65 -3.73 3.69 9.10
C ASN A 65 -3.87 2.80 7.85
N ARG A 66 -3.62 3.32 6.65
CA ARG A 66 -3.81 2.59 5.38
C ARG A 66 -2.51 2.50 4.59
N ILE A 67 -2.31 1.35 3.94
CA ILE A 67 -1.28 1.15 2.92
C ILE A 67 -1.92 0.65 1.62
N SER A 68 -1.41 1.14 0.50
CA SER A 68 -1.75 0.61 -0.83
C SER A 68 -0.50 0.33 -1.65
N PHE A 69 -0.52 -0.78 -2.37
CA PHE A 69 0.60 -1.25 -3.19
C PHE A 69 0.08 -2.11 -4.35
N LEU A 70 0.92 -2.40 -5.34
CA LEU A 70 0.59 -3.32 -6.42
C LEU A 70 1.18 -4.70 -6.14
N LYS A 71 0.42 -5.76 -6.41
CA LYS A 71 0.91 -7.15 -6.45
C LYS A 71 0.51 -7.82 -7.76
N ARG A 72 1.12 -8.95 -8.12
CA ARG A 72 0.69 -9.72 -9.29
C ARG A 72 -0.64 -10.42 -8.99
N ARG A 73 -1.55 -10.44 -9.97
CA ARG A 73 -2.82 -11.16 -9.83
C ARG A 73 -2.57 -12.64 -9.57
N GLY A 74 -3.15 -13.16 -8.49
CA GLY A 74 -2.96 -14.56 -8.06
C GLY A 74 -1.72 -14.80 -7.20
N GLU A 75 -0.87 -13.79 -6.99
CA GLU A 75 0.24 -13.86 -6.04
C GLU A 75 -0.29 -13.90 -4.60
N ILE A 76 0.31 -14.78 -3.80
CA ILE A 76 0.08 -14.86 -2.36
C ILE A 76 1.23 -14.17 -1.66
N LEU A 77 0.94 -13.16 -0.86
CA LEU A 77 1.94 -12.43 -0.09
C LEU A 77 1.87 -12.80 1.40
N GLU A 78 3.01 -12.94 2.03
CA GLU A 78 3.11 -13.09 3.48
C GLU A 78 3.62 -11.79 4.10
N LEU A 79 2.73 -11.07 4.77
CA LEU A 79 3.07 -9.84 5.46
C LEU A 79 3.27 -10.11 6.95
N ARG A 80 4.23 -9.42 7.56
CA ARG A 80 4.36 -9.38 9.02
C ARG A 80 4.11 -7.97 9.51
N VAL A 81 3.19 -7.82 10.44
CA VAL A 81 2.79 -6.54 11.00
C VAL A 81 3.21 -6.48 12.46
N SER A 82 3.83 -5.38 12.84
CA SER A 82 4.20 -5.11 14.23
C SER A 82 3.92 -3.66 14.62
N VAL A 83 3.49 -3.49 15.87
CA VAL A 83 3.23 -2.20 16.53
C VAL A 83 3.64 -2.36 17.98
N LYS A 84 4.34 -1.38 18.55
CA LYS A 84 4.75 -1.42 19.97
C LYS A 84 3.51 -1.54 20.87
N GLY A 85 3.51 -2.52 21.79
CA GLY A 85 2.38 -2.80 22.69
C GLY A 85 1.26 -3.63 22.07
N PHE A 86 1.52 -4.28 20.94
CA PHE A 86 0.62 -5.21 20.27
C PHE A 86 1.35 -6.50 19.92
N LYS A 87 0.60 -7.60 19.87
CA LYS A 87 1.11 -8.87 19.36
C LYS A 87 1.47 -8.74 17.88
N LYS A 88 2.65 -9.25 17.52
CA LYS A 88 3.05 -9.36 16.11
C LYS A 88 2.07 -10.26 15.36
N LYS A 89 1.71 -9.89 14.13
CA LYS A 89 0.73 -10.62 13.32
C LYS A 89 1.29 -10.98 11.96
N LYS A 90 1.21 -12.26 11.60
CA LYS A 90 1.45 -12.73 10.23
C LYS A 90 0.13 -12.70 9.45
N ILE A 91 0.17 -12.23 8.21
CA ILE A 91 -1.00 -12.10 7.34
C ILE A 91 -0.67 -12.75 6.01
N THR A 92 -1.48 -13.71 5.59
CA THR A 92 -1.42 -14.29 4.26
C THR A 92 -2.43 -13.58 3.37
N LEU A 93 -1.95 -12.70 2.50
CA LEU A 93 -2.78 -11.91 1.61
C LEU A 93 -2.97 -12.63 0.28
N ARG A 94 -4.21 -13.01 -0.02
CA ARG A 94 -4.62 -13.61 -1.30
C ARG A 94 -5.39 -12.61 -2.18
N GLY A 95 -6.18 -11.73 -1.57
CA GLY A 95 -7.03 -10.76 -2.25
C GLY A 95 -6.41 -9.37 -2.46
N THR A 96 -7.25 -8.43 -2.86
CA THR A 96 -6.92 -7.01 -3.16
C THR A 96 -7.15 -6.06 -1.97
N GLY A 97 -7.50 -6.57 -0.80
CA GLY A 97 -7.59 -5.73 0.38
C GLY A 97 -8.15 -6.41 1.61
N GLY A 98 -8.21 -5.66 2.71
CA GLY A 98 -8.72 -6.18 3.97
C GLY A 98 -8.41 -5.31 5.18
N LYS A 99 -9.19 -5.55 6.24
CA LYS A 99 -8.99 -4.97 7.56
C LYS A 99 -8.04 -5.86 8.37
N VAL A 100 -6.99 -5.26 8.90
CA VAL A 100 -6.03 -5.92 9.78
C VAL A 100 -6.26 -5.45 11.21
N VAL A 101 -6.72 -6.37 12.05
CA VAL A 101 -6.89 -6.11 13.49
C VAL A 101 -5.70 -6.68 14.28
N LEU A 102 -5.04 -5.84 15.08
CA LEU A 102 -3.97 -6.25 16.00
C LEU A 102 -4.49 -6.32 17.44
N GLU A 103 -4.07 -7.36 18.15
CA GLU A 103 -4.37 -7.55 19.56
C GLU A 103 -3.33 -6.89 20.46
N ARG A 104 -3.76 -6.37 21.61
CA ARG A 104 -2.82 -5.93 22.65
C ARG A 104 -2.00 -7.12 23.16
N GLY A 105 -0.74 -6.86 23.51
CA GLY A 105 0.21 -7.87 23.99
C GLY A 105 1.22 -7.28 24.95
#